data_AF-A0A085ZNI9-F1
#
_entry.id   AF-A0A085ZNI9-F1
#
_cell.length_a   1.000
_cell.length_b   1.000
_cell.length_c   1.000
_cell.angle_alpha   90.00
_cell.angle_beta   90.00
_cell.angle_gamma   90.00
#
_symmetry.space_group_name_H-M   'P 1'
#
loop_
_entity.id
_entity.type
_entity.pdbx_description
1 polymer ?
#
loop_
_entity_poly.entity_id
_entity_poly.type
_entity_poly.pdbx_seq_one_letter_code
_entity_poly.pdbx_strand_id
1 'polypeptide(L)'
;MTSWSQQNIENYTKEMYDEVQKLTSADLLVKNLNDKSWSAVFLTLNASINNYSKDNLYLNSLANQITDKTETKLEGTSRLIIWDRIVTKDIIFEGKGLVIDNDLFTVSGRANQILQNLTKKNFGYVTINSTEEELKALKKNWLSYLSNKNVEEFKPFDYKNSKIPEISSLNAVNALIISLQDNSTKEAITKKCLKNVYKLDEMPKEKSSSANYCNPDTYTYTYLAMLFGDEKMNESKNANWWLNFWNENHKNMVWNSEKGIYIIKQK
;
A
#
# COMPACT_ATOMS: atom_id res chain seq x y z
N MET A 1 -6.96 16.56 6.40
CA MET A 1 -5.49 16.71 6.41
C MET A 1 -4.95 15.84 7.56
N THR A 2 -4.88 14.52 7.36
CA THR A 2 -4.28 13.60 8.33
C THR A 2 -2.78 13.61 8.03
N SER A 3 -2.04 14.45 8.74
CA SER A 3 -0.58 14.43 8.66
C SER A 3 -0.10 13.09 9.21
N TRP A 4 0.24 12.16 8.34
CA TRP A 4 0.86 10.90 8.72
C TRP A 4 2.31 11.19 9.14
N SER A 5 2.63 11.00 10.41
CA SER A 5 3.98 11.22 10.93
C SER A 5 4.83 9.95 10.81
N GLN A 6 6.13 10.14 10.59
CA GLN A 6 7.19 9.10 10.61
C GLN A 6 7.24 8.27 11.92
N GLN A 7 6.43 8.63 12.93
CA GLN A 7 6.45 8.07 14.28
C GLN A 7 5.79 6.68 14.41
N ASN A 8 5.27 6.10 13.33
CA ASN A 8 4.48 4.85 13.38
C ASN A 8 5.01 3.72 12.50
N ILE A 9 6.21 3.83 11.94
CA ILE A 9 6.83 2.73 11.19
C ILE A 9 7.56 1.84 12.19
N GLU A 10 7.28 0.53 12.16
CA GLU A 10 7.95 -0.43 13.04
C GLU A 10 9.46 -0.44 12.77
N ASN A 11 10.25 -0.65 13.83
CA ASN A 11 11.72 -0.76 13.73
C ASN A 11 12.38 0.47 13.07
N TYR A 12 11.85 1.66 13.34
CA TYR A 12 12.40 2.95 12.94
C TYR A 12 12.91 3.70 14.18
N THR A 13 14.15 4.19 14.15
CA THR A 13 14.68 5.10 15.17
C THR A 13 15.20 6.39 14.54
N LYS A 14 15.36 7.42 15.36
CA LYS A 14 15.94 8.69 14.90
C LYS A 14 17.39 8.50 14.45
N GLU A 15 18.15 7.67 15.14
CA GLU A 15 19.53 7.35 14.80
C GLU A 15 19.62 6.70 13.42
N MET A 16 18.76 5.71 13.14
CA MET A 16 18.66 5.08 11.81
C MET A 16 18.32 6.11 10.72
N TYR A 17 17.42 7.06 11.03
CA TYR A 17 17.09 8.14 10.10
C TYR A 17 18.30 9.03 9.81
N ASP A 18 18.95 9.53 10.86
CA ASP A 18 20.10 10.44 10.77
C ASP A 18 21.31 9.77 10.08
N GLU A 19 21.49 8.46 10.26
CA GLU A 19 22.51 7.68 9.55
C GLU A 19 22.23 7.55 8.06
N VAL A 20 20.98 7.19 7.70
CA VAL A 20 20.61 7.01 6.29
C VAL A 20 20.64 8.34 5.52
N GLN A 21 20.45 9.49 6.18
CA GLN A 21 20.62 10.81 5.55
C GLN A 21 22.06 11.09 5.08
N LYS A 22 23.07 10.40 5.62
CA LYS A 22 24.49 10.62 5.28
C LYS A 22 24.98 9.76 4.12
N LEU A 23 24.15 8.82 3.64
CA LEU A 23 24.51 7.88 2.58
C LEU A 23 24.63 8.56 1.23
N THR A 24 25.57 8.09 0.41
CA THR A 24 25.74 8.54 -0.98
C THR A 24 24.64 8.00 -1.89
N SER A 25 24.48 8.58 -3.09
CA SER A 25 23.57 8.02 -4.09
C SER A 25 23.94 6.58 -4.49
N ALA A 26 25.24 6.24 -4.50
CA ALA A 26 25.71 4.87 -4.74
C ALA A 26 25.27 3.90 -3.62
N ASP A 27 25.38 4.31 -2.36
CA ASP A 27 24.92 3.51 -1.22
C ASP A 27 23.40 3.29 -1.28
N LEU A 28 22.63 4.33 -1.62
CA LEU A 28 21.18 4.22 -1.75
C LEU A 28 20.76 3.29 -2.90
N LEU A 29 21.50 3.26 -4.01
CA LEU A 29 21.29 2.28 -5.08
C LEU A 29 21.51 0.85 -4.58
N VAL A 30 22.56 0.62 -3.79
CA VAL A 30 22.82 -0.70 -3.19
C VAL A 30 21.71 -1.08 -2.20
N LYS A 31 21.21 -0.13 -1.41
CA LYS A 31 20.07 -0.36 -0.52
C LYS A 31 18.80 -0.70 -1.30
N ASN A 32 18.52 -0.03 -2.42
CA ASN A 32 17.38 -0.34 -3.27
C ASN A 32 17.39 -1.81 -3.77
N LEU A 33 18.58 -2.37 -4.02
CA LEU A 33 18.75 -3.76 -4.44
C LEU A 33 18.50 -4.76 -3.30
N ASN A 34 18.86 -4.40 -2.06
CA ASN A 34 19.11 -5.40 -1.01
C ASN A 34 18.22 -5.26 0.24
N ASP A 35 17.53 -4.12 0.44
CA ASP A 35 16.73 -3.90 1.65
C ASP A 35 15.61 -4.95 1.79
N LYS A 36 15.46 -5.47 3.02
CA LYS A 36 14.53 -6.57 3.37
C LYS A 36 13.50 -6.20 4.43
N SER A 37 13.46 -4.95 4.87
CA SER A 37 12.43 -4.46 5.79
C SER A 37 11.75 -3.22 5.25
N TRP A 38 10.48 -3.07 5.58
CA TRP A 38 9.72 -1.87 5.23
C TRP A 38 10.40 -0.60 5.78
N SER A 39 10.89 -0.63 7.02
CA SER A 39 11.58 0.53 7.60
C SER A 39 12.85 0.93 6.84
N ALA A 40 13.66 -0.03 6.39
CA ALA A 40 14.85 0.25 5.59
C ALA A 40 14.48 0.85 4.23
N VAL A 41 13.49 0.28 3.54
CA VAL A 41 12.97 0.82 2.28
C VAL A 41 12.47 2.24 2.48
N PHE A 42 11.65 2.49 3.51
CA PHE A 42 11.13 3.82 3.81
C PHE A 42 12.26 4.84 4.05
N LEU A 43 13.30 4.45 4.80
CA LEU A 43 14.47 5.31 5.04
C LEU A 43 15.21 5.64 3.74
N THR A 44 15.40 4.65 2.86
CA THR A 44 15.99 4.83 1.52
C THR A 44 15.15 5.81 0.67
N LEU A 45 13.82 5.70 0.71
CA LEU A 45 12.92 6.65 0.03
C LEU A 45 13.13 8.08 0.56
N ASN A 46 13.17 8.27 1.88
CA ASN A 46 13.30 9.60 2.49
C ASN A 46 14.67 10.24 2.20
N ALA A 47 15.77 9.51 2.42
CA ALA A 47 17.12 10.03 2.14
C ALA A 47 17.32 10.37 0.65
N SER A 48 16.73 9.57 -0.24
CA SER A 48 16.73 9.89 -1.68
C SER A 48 16.10 11.26 -1.93
N ILE A 49 14.90 11.50 -1.38
CA ILE A 49 14.14 12.74 -1.59
C ILE A 49 14.87 13.95 -1.03
N ASN A 50 15.39 13.82 0.19
CA ASN A 50 16.00 14.93 0.90
C ASN A 50 17.31 15.41 0.26
N ASN A 51 18.08 14.49 -0.34
CA ASN A 51 19.46 14.77 -0.73
C ASN A 51 19.73 14.70 -2.24
N TYR A 52 18.93 13.97 -3.02
CA TYR A 52 19.31 13.58 -4.38
C TYR A 52 18.28 13.91 -5.47
N SER A 53 17.35 14.84 -5.21
CA SER A 53 16.32 15.25 -6.20
C SER A 53 16.86 15.83 -7.51
N LYS A 54 18.11 16.28 -7.54
CA LYS A 54 18.77 16.88 -8.72
C LYS A 54 19.94 16.06 -9.27
N ASP A 55 20.21 14.87 -8.71
CA ASP A 55 21.31 14.01 -9.15
C ASP A 55 20.89 13.19 -10.38
N ASN A 56 21.25 13.68 -11.57
CA ASN A 56 20.91 13.02 -12.83
C ASN A 56 21.55 11.64 -12.98
N LEU A 57 22.74 11.40 -12.41
CA LEU A 57 23.38 10.08 -12.49
C LEU A 57 22.62 9.06 -11.63
N TYR A 58 22.18 9.49 -10.45
CA TYR A 58 21.33 8.69 -9.57
C TYR A 58 19.98 8.35 -10.24
N LEU A 59 19.30 9.36 -10.80
CA LEU A 59 18.04 9.16 -11.51
C LEU A 59 18.17 8.18 -12.68
N ASN A 60 19.23 8.30 -13.50
CA ASN A 60 19.48 7.36 -14.60
C ASN A 60 19.76 5.93 -14.09
N SER A 61 20.48 5.81 -12.97
CA SER A 61 20.77 4.51 -12.36
C SER A 61 19.51 3.84 -11.81
N LEU A 62 18.63 4.58 -11.14
CA LEU A 62 17.32 4.11 -10.71
C LEU A 62 16.46 3.68 -11.91
N ALA A 63 16.42 4.48 -12.97
CA ALA A 63 15.67 4.13 -14.19
C ALA A 63 16.17 2.82 -14.80
N ASN A 64 17.46 2.53 -14.68
CA ASN A 64 18.03 1.27 -15.13
C ASN A 64 17.62 0.05 -14.30
N GLN A 65 17.29 0.23 -13.02
CA GLN A 65 16.82 -0.81 -12.11
C GLN A 65 15.32 -1.17 -12.27
N ILE A 66 14.56 -0.41 -13.08
CA ILE A 66 13.11 -0.67 -13.29
C ILE A 66 12.83 -2.05 -13.90
N THR A 67 13.78 -2.62 -14.63
CA THR A 67 13.63 -3.97 -15.20
C THR A 67 14.11 -5.09 -14.27
N ASP A 68 14.62 -4.74 -13.09
CA ASP A 68 15.03 -5.72 -12.09
C ASP A 68 13.82 -6.20 -11.27
N LYS A 69 13.39 -7.43 -11.54
CA LYS A 69 12.26 -8.08 -10.89
C LYS A 69 12.63 -8.82 -9.59
N THR A 70 13.87 -8.68 -9.12
CA THR A 70 14.30 -9.33 -7.89
C THR A 70 13.40 -8.92 -6.74
N GLU A 71 12.80 -9.92 -6.08
CA GLU A 71 11.96 -9.73 -4.91
C GLU A 71 12.79 -9.89 -3.63
N THR A 72 12.70 -8.93 -2.73
CA THR A 72 13.12 -9.04 -1.34
C THR A 72 11.86 -9.01 -0.47
N LYS A 73 11.55 -10.15 0.17
CA LYS A 73 10.42 -10.24 1.10
C LYS A 73 10.59 -9.21 2.21
N LEU A 74 9.67 -8.25 2.30
CA LEU A 74 9.75 -7.19 3.30
C LEU A 74 9.22 -7.67 4.65
N GLU A 75 10.03 -7.50 5.68
CA GLU A 75 9.64 -7.69 7.07
C GLU A 75 9.13 -6.38 7.69
N GLY A 76 8.34 -6.48 8.77
CA GLY A 76 7.86 -5.33 9.53
C GLY A 76 6.93 -4.42 8.71
N THR A 77 6.03 -5.01 7.92
CA THR A 77 5.13 -4.29 7.02
C THR A 77 3.94 -3.63 7.72
N SER A 78 3.99 -3.46 9.04
CA SER A 78 2.97 -2.71 9.75
C SER A 78 2.87 -1.31 9.15
N ARG A 79 1.62 -0.88 8.93
CA ARG A 79 1.29 0.41 8.29
C ARG A 79 1.77 0.56 6.85
N LEU A 80 2.22 -0.49 6.19
CA LEU A 80 2.37 -0.52 4.74
C LEU A 80 1.11 -1.13 4.13
N ILE A 81 0.54 -0.47 3.13
CA ILE A 81 -0.59 -0.98 2.36
C ILE A 81 -0.17 -1.05 0.91
N ILE A 82 -0.02 -2.27 0.39
CA ILE A 82 0.06 -2.56 -1.03
C ILE A 82 -1.08 -3.55 -1.28
N TRP A 83 -2.13 -3.12 -1.96
CA TRP A 83 -3.38 -3.89 -2.06
C TRP A 83 -3.16 -5.30 -2.63
N ASP A 84 -2.32 -5.43 -3.65
CA ASP A 84 -1.94 -6.73 -4.22
C ASP A 84 -1.26 -7.66 -3.19
N ARG A 85 -0.38 -7.11 -2.35
CA ARG A 85 0.34 -7.89 -1.32
C ARG A 85 -0.56 -8.28 -0.15
N ILE A 86 -1.67 -7.58 0.07
CA ILE A 86 -2.72 -8.00 1.01
C ILE A 86 -3.52 -9.17 0.40
N VAL A 87 -3.85 -9.11 -0.89
CA VAL A 87 -4.54 -10.19 -1.61
C VAL A 87 -3.70 -11.48 -1.59
N THR A 88 -2.39 -11.39 -1.81
CA THR A 88 -1.47 -12.55 -1.73
C THR A 88 -1.12 -12.96 -0.31
N LYS A 89 -1.57 -12.21 0.70
CA LYS A 89 -1.30 -12.42 2.14
C LYS A 89 0.16 -12.21 2.55
N ASP A 90 0.96 -11.54 1.73
CA ASP A 90 2.31 -11.10 2.09
C ASP A 90 2.27 -9.94 3.10
N ILE A 91 1.20 -9.13 3.10
CA ILE A 91 0.93 -8.08 4.07
C ILE A 91 -0.37 -8.40 4.82
N ILE A 92 -0.36 -8.24 6.15
CA ILE A 92 -1.56 -8.23 6.96
C ILE A 92 -2.11 -6.81 7.01
N PHE A 93 -3.36 -6.64 6.61
CA PHE A 93 -4.02 -5.34 6.69
C PHE A 93 -4.37 -5.00 8.15
N GLU A 94 -3.82 -3.90 8.65
CA GLU A 94 -4.04 -3.45 10.04
C GLU A 94 -5.09 -2.33 10.16
N GLY A 95 -5.84 -2.05 9.08
CA GLY A 95 -6.88 -1.03 9.05
C GLY A 95 -6.40 0.40 8.77
N LYS A 96 -5.10 0.68 8.87
CA LYS A 96 -4.52 2.01 8.60
C LYS A 96 -3.06 1.89 8.19
N GLY A 97 -2.61 2.79 7.33
CA GLY A 97 -1.24 2.77 6.83
C GLY A 97 -1.03 3.71 5.65
N LEU A 98 0.19 3.68 5.12
CA LEU A 98 0.58 4.35 3.90
C LEU A 98 0.25 3.43 2.72
N VAL A 99 -0.64 3.90 1.84
CA VAL A 99 -0.96 3.22 0.59
C VAL A 99 0.13 3.52 -0.43
N ILE A 100 0.72 2.46 -0.98
CA ILE A 100 1.72 2.53 -2.04
C ILE A 100 1.25 1.65 -3.19
N ASP A 101 1.15 2.24 -4.39
CA ASP A 101 0.73 1.54 -5.60
C ASP A 101 1.85 0.69 -6.21
N ASN A 102 3.11 1.08 -6.00
CA ASN A 102 4.25 0.29 -6.45
C ASN A 102 4.52 -0.90 -5.52
N ASP A 103 4.89 -2.05 -6.09
CA ASP A 103 5.27 -3.22 -5.35
C ASP A 103 6.68 -3.08 -4.75
N LEU A 104 6.74 -2.53 -3.54
CA LEU A 104 8.00 -2.27 -2.83
C LEU A 104 8.77 -3.54 -2.44
N PHE A 105 8.17 -4.73 -2.59
CA PHE A 105 8.88 -6.00 -2.43
C PHE A 105 9.86 -6.24 -3.56
N THR A 106 9.72 -5.56 -4.71
CA THR A 106 10.63 -5.70 -5.85
C THR A 106 11.59 -4.52 -5.97
N VAL A 107 12.79 -4.79 -6.49
CA VAL A 107 13.77 -3.74 -6.84
C VAL A 107 13.15 -2.71 -7.78
N SER A 108 12.47 -3.18 -8.83
CA SER A 108 11.78 -2.35 -9.82
C SER A 108 10.71 -1.44 -9.20
N GLY A 109 9.87 -1.96 -8.31
CA GLY A 109 8.84 -1.17 -7.64
C GLY A 109 9.41 -0.10 -6.73
N ARG A 110 10.46 -0.41 -5.96
CA ARG A 110 11.16 0.59 -5.16
C ARG A 110 11.84 1.65 -6.01
N ALA A 111 12.53 1.25 -7.09
CA ALA A 111 13.17 2.19 -8.01
C ALA A 111 12.15 3.14 -8.64
N ASN A 112 11.01 2.63 -9.11
CA ASN A 112 9.94 3.45 -9.66
C ASN A 112 9.34 4.39 -8.61
N GLN A 113 9.14 3.92 -7.37
CA GLN A 113 8.66 4.77 -6.28
C GLN A 113 9.62 5.93 -5.98
N ILE A 114 10.93 5.67 -5.96
CA ILE A 114 11.95 6.72 -5.76
C ILE A 114 11.87 7.74 -6.90
N LEU A 115 11.84 7.29 -8.15
CA LEU A 115 11.75 8.17 -9.32
C LEU A 115 10.51 9.06 -9.29
N GLN A 116 9.34 8.49 -9.00
CA GLN A 116 8.09 9.26 -8.84
C GLN A 116 8.22 10.30 -7.73
N ASN A 117 8.81 9.92 -6.59
CA ASN A 117 8.99 10.81 -5.45
C ASN A 117 9.95 11.97 -5.74
N LEU A 118 11.05 11.72 -6.45
CA LEU A 118 12.07 12.73 -6.78
C LEU A 118 11.60 13.69 -7.87
N THR A 119 10.93 13.18 -8.89
CA THR A 119 10.59 13.96 -10.09
C THR A 119 9.18 14.53 -10.07
N LYS A 120 8.31 14.01 -9.18
CA LYS A 120 6.87 14.27 -9.15
C LYS A 120 6.15 13.89 -10.46
N LYS A 121 6.75 13.01 -11.25
CA LYS A 121 6.17 12.47 -12.50
C LYS A 121 5.61 11.08 -12.28
N ASN A 122 4.54 10.75 -12.99
CA ASN A 122 3.98 9.41 -12.99
C ASN A 122 3.93 8.85 -14.42
N PHE A 123 4.67 7.78 -14.70
CA PHE A 123 4.63 7.07 -15.99
C PHE A 123 3.99 5.68 -15.90
N GLY A 124 3.37 5.37 -14.76
CA GLY A 124 2.79 4.07 -14.44
C GLY A 124 3.33 3.51 -13.13
N TYR A 125 2.77 2.37 -12.73
CA TYR A 125 3.11 1.67 -11.50
C TYR A 125 3.69 0.30 -11.80
N VAL A 126 4.60 -0.15 -10.93
CA VAL A 126 5.07 -1.53 -10.92
C VAL A 126 4.21 -2.31 -9.94
N THR A 127 3.39 -3.24 -10.40
CA THR A 127 2.64 -4.18 -9.57
C THR A 127 3.32 -5.54 -9.50
N ILE A 128 2.85 -6.43 -8.61
CA ILE A 128 3.32 -7.83 -8.53
C ILE A 128 3.20 -8.59 -9.86
N ASN A 129 2.26 -8.17 -10.71
CA ASN A 129 1.96 -8.80 -11.99
C ASN A 129 2.65 -8.13 -13.19
N SER A 130 3.50 -7.12 -12.97
CA SER A 130 4.16 -6.41 -14.07
C SER A 130 4.97 -7.34 -14.95
N THR A 131 4.69 -7.28 -16.25
CA THR A 131 5.39 -8.04 -17.29
C THR A 131 6.74 -7.41 -17.62
N GLU A 132 7.64 -8.19 -18.25
CA GLU A 132 8.94 -7.67 -18.66
C GLU A 132 8.78 -6.55 -19.71
N GLU A 133 7.80 -6.67 -20.59
CA GLU A 133 7.44 -5.69 -21.60
C GLU A 133 6.98 -4.37 -20.98
N GLU A 134 6.09 -4.42 -19.98
CA GLU A 134 5.62 -3.24 -19.25
C GLU A 134 6.78 -2.55 -18.52
N LEU A 135 7.66 -3.31 -17.86
CA LEU A 135 8.83 -2.74 -17.18
C LEU A 135 9.84 -2.12 -18.16
N LYS A 136 10.06 -2.73 -19.32
CA LYS A 136 10.89 -2.16 -20.39
C LYS A 136 10.28 -0.87 -20.94
N ALA A 137 8.96 -0.82 -21.13
CA ALA A 137 8.26 0.38 -21.55
C ALA A 137 8.37 1.50 -20.51
N LEU A 138 8.15 1.17 -19.23
CA LEU A 138 8.29 2.11 -18.12
C LEU A 138 9.73 2.65 -18.01
N LYS A 139 10.74 1.79 -18.09
CA LYS A 139 12.16 2.18 -18.16
C LYS A 139 12.43 3.14 -19.31
N LYS A 140 11.91 2.85 -20.51
CA LYS A 140 12.07 3.71 -21.68
C LYS A 140 11.42 5.09 -21.46
N ASN A 141 10.25 5.14 -20.84
CA ASN A 141 9.57 6.39 -20.50
C ASN A 141 10.42 7.24 -19.55
N TRP A 142 10.96 6.64 -18.48
CA TRP A 142 11.86 7.33 -17.56
C TRP A 142 13.13 7.85 -18.23
N LEU A 143 13.84 7.00 -19.00
CA LEU A 143 15.05 7.43 -19.70
C LEU A 143 14.78 8.54 -20.72
N SER A 144 13.62 8.50 -21.39
CA SER A 144 13.19 9.55 -22.32
C SER A 144 12.95 10.87 -21.59
N TYR A 145 12.22 10.83 -20.48
CA TYR A 145 11.98 12.00 -19.63
C TYR A 145 13.29 12.60 -19.10
N LEU A 146 14.19 11.77 -18.57
CA LEU A 146 15.51 12.19 -18.06
C LEU A 146 16.44 12.74 -19.16
N SER A 147 16.15 12.42 -20.43
CA SER A 147 16.80 12.99 -21.60
C SER A 147 16.08 14.23 -22.16
N ASN A 148 15.23 14.87 -21.34
CA ASN A 148 14.42 16.06 -21.69
C ASN A 148 13.42 15.86 -22.83
N LYS A 149 12.98 14.62 -23.09
CA LYS A 149 11.88 14.37 -24.03
C LYS A 149 10.54 14.48 -23.30
N ASN A 150 9.52 14.96 -24.01
CA ASN A 150 8.16 14.94 -23.50
C ASN A 150 7.64 13.50 -23.48
N VAL A 151 7.09 13.09 -22.34
CA VAL A 151 6.51 11.76 -22.12
C VAL A 151 5.16 11.97 -21.46
N GLU A 152 4.14 11.31 -21.99
CA GLU A 152 2.79 11.40 -21.43
C GLU A 152 2.75 10.75 -20.04
N GLU A 153 2.21 11.46 -19.07
CA GLU A 153 2.05 10.96 -17.71
C GLU A 153 0.83 10.04 -17.61
N PHE A 154 1.00 8.95 -16.88
CA PHE A 154 -0.09 8.07 -16.49
C PHE A 154 -1.04 8.81 -15.56
N LYS A 155 -2.34 8.76 -15.88
CA LYS A 155 -3.41 9.36 -15.06
C LYS A 155 -4.16 8.24 -14.37
N PRO A 156 -4.04 8.10 -13.04
CA PRO A 156 -4.83 7.15 -12.27
C PRO A 156 -6.32 7.40 -12.44
N PHE A 157 -7.12 6.35 -12.26
CA PHE A 157 -8.57 6.47 -12.26
C PHE A 157 -9.03 7.38 -11.11
N ASP A 158 -9.88 8.34 -11.43
CA ASP A 158 -10.45 9.26 -10.44
C ASP A 158 -11.79 8.73 -9.89
N TYR A 159 -11.79 8.33 -8.62
CA TYR A 159 -12.98 7.90 -7.90
C TYR A 159 -13.76 9.12 -7.39
N LYS A 160 -14.44 9.82 -8.30
CA LYS A 160 -15.24 11.00 -7.99
C LYS A 160 -16.24 10.73 -6.86
N ASN A 161 -16.36 11.69 -5.94
CA ASN A 161 -17.17 11.64 -4.73
C ASN A 161 -16.81 10.50 -3.74
N SER A 162 -15.68 9.83 -3.93
CA SER A 162 -15.18 8.89 -2.92
C SER A 162 -14.90 9.61 -1.61
N LYS A 163 -15.29 8.97 -0.51
CA LYS A 163 -14.95 9.46 0.84
C LYS A 163 -13.46 9.28 1.14
N ILE A 164 -12.86 8.20 0.63
CA ILE A 164 -11.44 7.86 0.74
C ILE A 164 -11.01 7.26 -0.61
N PRO A 165 -10.37 8.04 -1.50
CA PRO A 165 -9.96 7.57 -2.83
C PRO A 165 -9.04 6.33 -2.77
N GLU A 166 -8.16 6.26 -1.78
CA GLU A 166 -7.11 5.24 -1.68
C GLU A 166 -7.64 3.81 -1.46
N ILE A 167 -8.86 3.68 -0.93
CA ILE A 167 -9.55 2.38 -0.72
C ILE A 167 -10.59 2.10 -1.81
N SER A 168 -10.78 3.01 -2.77
CA SER A 168 -11.93 2.98 -3.67
C SER A 168 -11.74 2.08 -4.88
N SER A 169 -10.54 1.52 -5.11
CA SER A 169 -10.32 0.60 -6.21
C SER A 169 -10.95 -0.77 -5.97
N LEU A 170 -11.35 -1.47 -7.05
CA LEU A 170 -11.80 -2.87 -6.94
C LEU A 170 -10.73 -3.77 -6.32
N ASN A 171 -9.45 -3.45 -6.55
CA ASN A 171 -8.35 -4.18 -5.92
C ASN A 171 -8.34 -3.98 -4.39
N ALA A 172 -8.56 -2.74 -3.92
CA ALA A 172 -8.70 -2.47 -2.50
C ALA A 172 -9.93 -3.17 -1.91
N VAL A 173 -11.07 -3.19 -2.60
CA VAL A 173 -12.25 -3.95 -2.17
C VAL A 173 -11.92 -5.44 -1.99
N ASN A 174 -11.26 -6.04 -2.99
CA ASN A 174 -10.81 -7.43 -2.90
C ASN A 174 -9.90 -7.65 -1.70
N ALA A 175 -8.87 -6.82 -1.53
CA ALA A 175 -7.93 -6.89 -0.43
C ALA A 175 -8.62 -6.77 0.94
N LEU A 176 -9.59 -5.87 1.09
CA LEU A 176 -10.39 -5.72 2.31
C LEU A 176 -11.17 -7.01 2.61
N ILE A 177 -11.85 -7.59 1.61
CA ILE A 177 -12.62 -8.83 1.78
C ILE A 177 -11.71 -10.02 2.12
N ILE A 178 -10.55 -10.12 1.49
CA ILE A 178 -9.53 -11.13 1.84
C ILE A 178 -9.01 -10.92 3.26
N SER A 179 -8.81 -9.66 3.68
CA SER A 179 -8.31 -9.36 5.02
C SER A 179 -9.29 -9.74 6.14
N LEU A 180 -10.60 -9.78 5.87
CA LEU A 180 -11.62 -10.23 6.83
C LEU A 180 -11.52 -11.73 7.14
N GLN A 181 -10.93 -12.53 6.26
CA GLN A 181 -10.88 -13.98 6.44
C GLN A 181 -9.96 -14.37 7.61
N ASP A 182 -10.18 -15.57 8.15
CA ASP A 182 -9.40 -16.11 9.27
C ASP A 182 -7.91 -16.14 8.94
N ASN A 183 -7.10 -15.67 9.88
CA ASN A 183 -5.65 -15.59 9.74
C ASN A 183 -4.99 -15.65 11.12
N SER A 184 -4.23 -16.72 11.35
CA SER A 184 -3.59 -16.98 12.66
C SER A 184 -2.60 -15.89 13.07
N THR A 185 -1.91 -15.26 12.12
CA THR A 185 -0.99 -14.17 12.41
C THR A 185 -1.75 -12.90 12.81
N LYS A 186 -2.86 -12.60 12.12
CA LYS A 186 -3.78 -11.50 12.49
C LYS A 186 -4.32 -11.71 13.91
N GLU A 187 -4.79 -12.91 14.23
CA GLU A 187 -5.25 -13.28 15.57
C GLU A 187 -4.16 -13.12 16.64
N ALA A 188 -2.93 -13.54 16.35
CA ALA A 188 -1.81 -13.39 17.26
C ALA A 188 -1.49 -11.91 17.55
N ILE A 189 -1.53 -11.07 16.53
CA ILE A 189 -1.34 -9.61 16.66
C ILE A 189 -2.45 -9.01 17.53
N THR A 190 -3.71 -9.34 17.27
CA THR A 190 -4.84 -8.87 18.08
C THR A 190 -4.73 -9.31 19.53
N LYS A 191 -4.43 -10.60 19.80
CA LYS A 191 -4.22 -11.11 21.16
C LYS A 191 -3.07 -10.40 21.88
N LYS A 192 -1.95 -10.18 21.18
CA LYS A 192 -0.79 -9.44 21.72
C LYS A 192 -1.18 -7.99 22.07
N CYS A 193 -1.94 -7.32 21.20
CA CYS A 193 -2.45 -5.97 21.45
C CYS A 193 -3.36 -5.92 22.68
N LEU A 194 -4.35 -6.81 22.76
CA LEU A 194 -5.28 -6.90 23.89
C LEU A 194 -4.54 -7.08 25.22
N LYS A 195 -3.60 -8.04 25.25
CA LYS A 195 -2.83 -8.35 26.45
C LYS A 195 -1.91 -7.20 26.87
N ASN A 196 -1.24 -6.56 25.92
CA ASN A 196 -0.24 -5.54 26.23
C ASN A 196 -0.86 -4.19 26.58
N VAL A 197 -1.86 -3.76 25.81
CA VAL A 197 -2.47 -2.43 25.91
C VAL A 197 -3.63 -2.42 26.90
N TYR A 198 -4.52 -3.40 26.83
CA TYR A 198 -5.77 -3.42 27.60
C TYR A 198 -5.78 -4.39 28.78
N LYS A 199 -4.75 -5.24 28.91
CA LYS A 199 -4.66 -6.29 29.93
C LYS A 199 -5.82 -7.30 29.85
N LEU A 200 -6.25 -7.60 28.62
CA LEU A 200 -7.33 -8.55 28.33
C LEU A 200 -6.79 -9.78 27.59
N ASP A 201 -7.36 -10.95 27.87
CA ASP A 201 -7.04 -12.19 27.15
C ASP A 201 -7.92 -12.39 25.90
N GLU A 202 -9.14 -11.82 25.90
CA GLU A 202 -10.12 -11.95 24.83
C GLU A 202 -10.78 -10.60 24.49
N MET A 203 -11.36 -10.51 23.29
CA MET A 203 -12.06 -9.31 22.84
C MET A 203 -13.36 -9.12 23.65
N PRO A 204 -13.62 -7.92 24.21
CA PRO A 204 -14.88 -7.64 24.88
C PRO A 204 -16.08 -7.80 23.94
N LYS A 205 -17.20 -8.28 24.48
CA LYS A 205 -18.48 -8.36 23.74
C LYS A 205 -19.10 -6.98 23.46
N GLU A 206 -18.72 -5.97 24.24
CA GLU A 206 -19.27 -4.63 24.13
C GLU A 206 -18.64 -3.86 22.96
N LYS A 207 -19.47 -3.41 22.01
CA LYS A 207 -19.01 -2.77 20.76
C LYS A 207 -18.42 -1.36 20.96
N SER A 208 -18.80 -0.69 22.03
CA SER A 208 -18.25 0.61 22.45
C SER A 208 -16.85 0.47 23.06
N SER A 209 -16.38 -0.75 23.32
CA SER A 209 -15.08 -0.97 23.95
C SER A 209 -13.95 -0.43 23.08
N SER A 210 -13.05 0.35 23.70
CA SER A 210 -11.83 0.81 23.05
C SER A 210 -10.89 -0.34 22.67
N ALA A 211 -11.03 -1.52 23.28
CA ALA A 211 -10.28 -2.72 22.90
C ALA A 211 -10.53 -3.15 21.45
N ASN A 212 -11.65 -2.73 20.83
CA ASN A 212 -11.95 -2.98 19.42
C ASN A 212 -10.92 -2.36 18.46
N TYR A 213 -10.11 -1.39 18.92
CA TYR A 213 -8.98 -0.87 18.15
C TYR A 213 -7.83 -1.88 17.97
N CYS A 214 -7.81 -2.97 18.75
CA CYS A 214 -6.89 -4.10 18.52
C CYS A 214 -7.36 -5.04 17.40
N ASN A 215 -8.62 -4.96 16.96
CA ASN A 215 -9.13 -5.77 15.87
C ASN A 215 -9.09 -4.97 14.55
N PRO A 216 -8.21 -5.33 13.61
CA PRO A 216 -8.16 -4.65 12.32
C PRO A 216 -9.47 -4.78 11.52
N ASP A 217 -10.25 -5.84 11.73
CA ASP A 217 -11.51 -6.07 11.00
C ASP A 217 -12.54 -4.96 11.26
N THR A 218 -12.47 -4.27 12.40
CA THR A 218 -13.30 -3.10 12.71
C THR A 218 -13.18 -2.03 11.62
N TYR A 219 -11.95 -1.77 11.15
CA TYR A 219 -11.70 -0.82 10.07
C TYR A 219 -12.17 -1.38 8.73
N THR A 220 -11.88 -2.65 8.47
CA THR A 220 -12.24 -3.32 7.22
C THR A 220 -13.75 -3.32 6.97
N TYR A 221 -14.56 -3.68 7.97
CA TYR A 221 -16.02 -3.60 7.87
C TYR A 221 -16.50 -2.17 7.64
N THR A 222 -15.87 -1.18 8.29
CA THR A 222 -16.22 0.24 8.11
C THR A 222 -15.93 0.70 6.68
N TYR A 223 -14.78 0.30 6.11
CA TYR A 223 -14.42 0.63 4.74
C TYR A 223 -15.32 -0.05 3.71
N LEU A 224 -15.67 -1.32 3.91
CA LEU A 224 -16.62 -2.00 3.04
C LEU A 224 -18.02 -1.36 3.13
N ALA A 225 -18.52 -1.06 4.33
CA ALA A 225 -19.78 -0.34 4.50
C ALA A 225 -19.77 1.00 3.75
N MET A 226 -18.66 1.75 3.85
CA MET A 226 -18.47 3.01 3.15
C MET A 226 -18.54 2.84 1.62
N LEU A 227 -17.89 1.82 1.08
CA LEU A 227 -17.80 1.54 -0.35
C LEU A 227 -19.10 1.00 -0.95
N PHE A 228 -20.01 0.47 -0.14
CA PHE A 228 -21.30 -0.09 -0.57
C PHE A 228 -22.52 0.69 -0.04
N GLY A 229 -22.31 1.85 0.57
CA GLY A 229 -23.38 2.75 1.01
C GLY A 229 -24.19 2.26 2.20
N ASP A 230 -23.63 1.36 3.02
CA ASP A 230 -24.28 0.92 4.25
C ASP A 230 -24.19 2.02 5.31
N GLU A 231 -25.34 2.55 5.77
CA GLU A 231 -25.38 3.60 6.79
C GLU A 231 -25.02 3.10 8.20
N LYS A 232 -25.21 1.80 8.46
CA LYS A 232 -24.92 1.14 9.72
C LYS A 232 -24.26 -0.22 9.47
N MET A 233 -23.40 -0.63 10.39
CA MET A 233 -22.80 -1.96 10.35
C MET A 233 -23.90 -3.04 10.40
N ASN A 234 -23.99 -3.84 9.35
CA ASN A 234 -24.90 -4.98 9.30
C ASN A 234 -24.16 -6.24 9.76
N GLU A 235 -24.51 -6.76 10.93
CA GLU A 235 -23.90 -7.97 11.51
C GLU A 235 -24.12 -9.23 10.68
N SER A 236 -25.13 -9.26 9.81
CA SER A 236 -25.34 -10.39 8.90
C SER A 236 -24.27 -10.45 7.80
N LYS A 237 -23.56 -9.36 7.54
CA LYS A 237 -22.47 -9.26 6.55
C LYS A 237 -21.13 -9.63 7.17
N ASN A 238 -21.00 -10.87 7.64
CA ASN A 238 -19.74 -11.40 8.17
C ASN A 238 -18.71 -11.71 7.06
N ALA A 239 -17.52 -12.20 7.43
CA ALA A 239 -16.44 -12.51 6.50
C ALA A 239 -16.86 -13.46 5.36
N ASN A 240 -17.62 -14.51 5.67
CA ASN A 240 -18.15 -15.46 4.67
C ASN A 240 -19.15 -14.80 3.72
N TRP A 241 -20.04 -13.96 4.26
CA TRP A 241 -21.00 -13.22 3.44
C TRP A 241 -20.28 -12.32 2.44
N TRP A 242 -19.27 -11.55 2.88
CA TRP A 242 -18.51 -10.66 1.98
C TRP A 242 -17.76 -11.43 0.89
N LEU A 243 -17.18 -12.58 1.24
CA LEU A 243 -16.50 -13.43 0.28
C LEU A 243 -17.46 -13.98 -0.79
N ASN A 244 -18.63 -14.49 -0.38
CA ASN A 244 -19.65 -14.98 -1.30
C ASN A 244 -20.18 -13.85 -2.19
N PHE A 245 -20.51 -12.70 -1.59
CA PHE A 245 -20.94 -11.50 -2.31
C PHE A 245 -19.92 -11.08 -3.37
N TRP A 246 -18.63 -11.05 -3.02
CA TRP A 246 -17.56 -10.72 -3.97
C TRP A 246 -17.50 -11.72 -5.13
N ASN A 247 -17.47 -13.02 -4.83
CA ASN A 247 -17.37 -14.07 -5.84
C ASN A 247 -18.51 -14.02 -6.85
N GLU A 248 -19.72 -13.72 -6.39
CA GLU A 248 -20.92 -13.61 -7.24
C GLU A 248 -20.95 -12.32 -8.07
N ASN A 249 -20.48 -11.19 -7.53
CA ASN A 249 -20.82 -9.87 -8.06
C ASN A 249 -19.65 -9.05 -8.62
N HIS A 250 -18.39 -9.34 -8.28
CA HIS A 250 -17.25 -8.45 -8.58
C HIS A 250 -17.13 -8.05 -10.05
N LYS A 251 -17.44 -8.95 -11.00
CA LYS A 251 -17.38 -8.68 -12.44
C LYS A 251 -18.41 -7.66 -12.93
N ASN A 252 -19.48 -7.45 -12.16
CA ASN A 252 -20.58 -6.55 -12.50
C ASN A 252 -20.59 -5.28 -11.63
N MET A 253 -19.59 -5.11 -10.77
CA MET A 253 -19.47 -3.92 -9.93
C MET A 253 -19.03 -2.72 -10.75
N VAL A 254 -19.72 -1.60 -10.59
CA VAL A 254 -19.39 -0.33 -11.23
C VAL A 254 -19.39 0.80 -10.21
N TRP A 255 -18.46 1.74 -10.36
CA TRP A 255 -18.40 2.92 -9.50
C TRP A 255 -19.54 3.89 -9.87
N ASN A 256 -20.37 4.24 -8.89
CA ASN A 256 -21.35 5.31 -9.03
C ASN A 256 -20.71 6.64 -8.59
N SER A 257 -20.29 7.45 -9.57
CA SER A 257 -19.61 8.73 -9.33
C SER A 257 -20.47 9.79 -8.65
N GLU A 258 -21.80 9.67 -8.66
CA GLU A 258 -22.68 10.61 -7.96
C GLU A 258 -22.71 10.29 -6.47
N LYS A 259 -22.85 9.01 -6.13
CA LYS A 259 -22.98 8.52 -4.74
C LYS A 259 -21.63 8.24 -4.07
N GLY A 260 -20.56 8.06 -4.84
CA GLY A 260 -19.24 7.72 -4.32
C GLY A 260 -19.16 6.31 -3.74
N ILE A 261 -19.90 5.36 -4.31
CA ILE A 261 -20.00 3.96 -3.87
C ILE A 261 -20.07 3.00 -5.07
N TYR A 262 -19.81 1.71 -4.84
CA TYR A 262 -20.06 0.66 -5.81
C TYR A 262 -21.54 0.26 -5.85
N ILE A 263 -22.02 0.02 -7.06
CA ILE A 263 -23.33 -0.60 -7.32
C ILE A 263 -23.13 -1.82 -8.23
N ILE A 264 -24.07 -2.76 -8.18
CA ILE A 264 -24.10 -3.89 -9.12
C ILE A 264 -24.87 -3.44 -10.35
N LYS A 265 -24.25 -3.55 -11.53
CA LYS A 265 -24.93 -3.29 -12.79
C LYS A 265 -26.09 -4.29 -12.94
N GLN A 266 -27.32 -3.78 -12.92
CA GLN A 266 -28.50 -4.59 -13.23
C GLN A 266 -28.39 -5.05 -14.69
N LYS A 267 -28.70 -6.33 -14.94
CA LYS A 267 -28.74 -6.91 -16.29
C LYS A 267 -29.88 -6.31 -17.09
#